data_AF-A0A818TCM8-F1
#
_entry.id   AF-A0A818TCM8-F1
#
_cell.length_a   1.000
_cell.length_b   1.000
_cell.length_c   1.000
_cell.angle_alpha   90.00
_cell.angle_beta   90.00
_cell.angle_gamma   90.00
#
_symmetry.space_group_name_H-M   'P 1'
#
loop_
_entity.id
_entity.type
_entity.pdbx_description
1 polymer ?
#
loop_
_entity_poly.entity_id
_entity_poly.type
_entity_poly.pdbx_seq_one_letter_code
_entity_poly.pdbx_strand_id
1 'polypeptide(L)'
;MSSKKGRVILNETAFYYQYENEKYPIEVREAKSDDDFDSIVRINRSIFPHDNEIDDYARLWIQHNSNSPYFVITYNESNVVGYILSVVKGGYKRCITCELEQLAIDTNYHREGFASSLIKISLIKFQHLLQKRLQYSTLKIGIVYLTTGCTNYSAQLLYTKILEVKQKGAKICHIYGSNEYGEEEIIMVNENLEPIVEKFMEEYRALKL
;
A
#
# COMPACT_ATOMS: atom_id res chain seq x y z
N MET A 1 -1.03 -23.05 17.00
CA MET A 1 -2.38 -22.73 16.51
C MET A 1 -2.36 -22.84 14.99
N SER A 2 -3.30 -23.60 14.40
CA SER A 2 -3.37 -23.84 12.96
C SER A 2 -3.58 -22.51 12.22
N SER A 3 -2.64 -22.12 11.34
CA SER A 3 -2.88 -21.04 10.39
C SER A 3 -3.84 -21.55 9.32
N LYS A 4 -5.12 -21.24 9.49
CA LYS A 4 -6.13 -21.52 8.48
C LYS A 4 -5.94 -20.52 7.33
N LYS A 5 -5.82 -21.05 6.10
CA LYS A 5 -5.54 -20.26 4.88
C LYS A 5 -6.85 -19.87 4.20
N GLY A 6 -7.09 -18.58 4.05
CA GLY A 6 -8.10 -18.09 3.11
C GLY A 6 -7.46 -17.83 1.74
N ARG A 7 -8.13 -17.03 0.92
CA ARG A 7 -7.53 -16.27 -0.18
C ARG A 7 -8.45 -15.18 -0.66
N VAL A 8 -7.91 -14.05 -1.10
CA VAL A 8 -8.67 -13.08 -1.89
C VAL A 8 -9.00 -13.70 -3.25
N ILE A 9 -10.29 -13.71 -3.57
CA ILE A 9 -10.85 -14.18 -4.84
C ILE A 9 -11.64 -13.07 -5.53
N LEU A 10 -11.74 -13.20 -6.84
CA LEU A 10 -12.47 -12.29 -7.71
C LEU A 10 -13.80 -12.93 -8.11
N ASN A 11 -14.87 -12.14 -8.12
CA ASN A 11 -16.13 -12.46 -8.78
C ASN A 11 -16.50 -11.29 -9.73
N GLU A 12 -17.43 -11.53 -10.66
CA GLU A 12 -17.82 -10.59 -11.73
C GLU A 12 -18.16 -9.17 -11.24
N THR A 13 -18.54 -8.99 -9.97
CA THR A 13 -19.01 -7.70 -9.43
C THR A 13 -18.31 -7.22 -8.15
N ALA A 14 -17.41 -8.01 -7.55
CA ALA A 14 -16.79 -7.65 -6.27
C ALA A 14 -15.55 -8.49 -5.92
N PHE A 15 -14.73 -7.91 -5.03
CA PHE A 15 -13.60 -8.59 -4.41
C PHE A 15 -14.06 -9.23 -3.10
N TYR A 16 -13.67 -10.48 -2.88
CA TYR A 16 -13.99 -11.20 -1.65
C TYR A 16 -12.75 -11.82 -1.04
N TYR A 17 -12.70 -11.88 0.28
CA TYR A 17 -11.87 -12.83 0.97
C TYR A 17 -12.66 -14.13 1.17
N GLN A 18 -12.14 -15.24 0.66
CA GLN A 18 -12.71 -16.56 0.88
C GLN A 18 -12.00 -17.22 2.04
N TYR A 19 -12.77 -17.64 3.03
CA TYR A 19 -12.29 -18.45 4.15
C TYR A 19 -13.24 -19.62 4.34
N GLU A 20 -12.70 -20.84 4.32
CA GLU A 20 -13.51 -22.06 4.25
C GLU A 20 -14.51 -21.97 3.07
N ASN A 21 -15.81 -22.10 3.33
CA ASN A 21 -16.87 -22.01 2.31
C ASN A 21 -17.60 -20.64 2.32
N GLU A 22 -17.09 -19.68 3.09
CA GLU A 22 -17.70 -18.36 3.23
C GLU A 22 -16.91 -17.30 2.45
N LYS A 23 -17.65 -16.33 1.91
CA LYS A 23 -17.10 -15.19 1.17
C LYS A 23 -17.43 -13.92 1.92
N TYR A 24 -16.41 -13.12 2.16
CA TYR A 24 -16.52 -11.87 2.89
C TYR A 24 -16.11 -10.72 1.96
N PRO A 25 -16.90 -9.63 1.89
CA PRO A 25 -16.56 -8.52 1.02
C PRO A 25 -15.25 -7.85 1.47
N ILE A 26 -14.46 -7.41 0.50
CA ILE A 26 -13.32 -6.52 0.75
C ILE A 26 -13.50 -5.23 -0.04
N GLU A 27 -13.08 -4.12 0.57
CA GLU A 27 -13.10 -2.81 -0.08
C GLU A 27 -11.76 -2.12 0.10
N VAL A 28 -11.28 -1.44 -0.94
CA VAL A 28 -10.17 -0.49 -0.81
C VAL A 28 -10.72 0.92 -0.96
N ARG A 29 -10.51 1.79 0.03
CA ARG A 29 -11.03 3.16 0.06
C ARG A 29 -10.05 4.12 0.73
N GLU A 30 -10.24 5.42 0.50
CA GLU A 30 -9.50 6.47 1.22
C GLU A 30 -9.88 6.41 2.72
N ALA A 31 -8.90 6.56 3.60
CA ALA A 31 -9.11 6.71 5.04
C ALA A 31 -9.70 8.10 5.32
N LYS A 32 -10.76 8.18 6.12
CA LYS A 32 -11.49 9.45 6.36
C LYS A 32 -11.93 9.67 7.79
N SER A 33 -12.12 8.62 8.57
CA SER A 33 -12.60 8.72 9.96
C SER A 33 -11.46 8.57 10.96
N ASP A 34 -11.67 9.07 12.16
CA ASP A 34 -10.76 8.82 13.29
C ASP A 34 -10.57 7.31 13.53
N ASP A 35 -11.64 6.51 13.37
CA ASP A 35 -11.58 5.04 13.45
C ASP A 35 -10.64 4.40 12.41
N ASP A 36 -10.58 4.96 11.19
CA ASP A 36 -9.63 4.51 10.18
C ASP A 36 -8.20 4.80 10.64
N PHE A 37 -7.94 6.00 11.14
CA PHE A 37 -6.62 6.40 11.61
C PHE A 37 -6.20 5.62 12.86
N ASP A 38 -7.10 5.35 13.79
CA ASP A 38 -6.84 4.48 14.93
C ASP A 38 -6.51 3.05 14.50
N SER A 39 -7.21 2.54 13.47
CA SER A 39 -6.88 1.24 12.88
C SER A 39 -5.52 1.23 12.19
N ILE A 40 -5.17 2.29 11.46
CA ILE A 40 -3.85 2.46 10.82
C ILE A 40 -2.75 2.48 11.89
N VAL A 41 -2.93 3.23 12.99
CA VAL A 41 -1.99 3.30 14.11
C VAL A 41 -1.80 1.92 14.74
N ARG A 42 -2.91 1.20 14.99
CA ARG A 42 -2.86 -0.17 15.53
C ARG A 42 -2.07 -1.12 14.62
N ILE A 43 -2.34 -1.10 13.32
CA ILE A 43 -1.65 -1.95 12.34
C ILE A 43 -0.17 -1.56 12.27
N ASN A 44 0.14 -0.26 12.18
CA ASN A 44 1.51 0.24 12.13
C ASN A 44 2.35 -0.29 13.30
N ARG A 45 1.84 -0.15 14.54
CA ARG A 45 2.51 -0.66 15.75
C ARG A 45 2.77 -2.16 15.72
N SER A 46 1.90 -2.94 15.08
CA SER A 46 2.03 -4.40 15.01
C SER A 46 3.03 -4.88 13.96
N ILE A 47 3.36 -4.06 12.96
CA ILE A 47 4.17 -4.43 11.80
C ILE A 47 5.56 -3.81 11.85
N PHE A 48 5.65 -2.56 12.28
CA PHE A 48 6.90 -1.82 12.30
C PHE A 48 7.39 -1.72 13.75
N PRO A 49 8.42 -2.51 14.12
CA PRO A 49 9.05 -2.35 15.42
C PRO A 49 9.73 -0.98 15.49
N HIS A 50 9.57 -0.29 16.61
CA HIS A 50 10.22 0.98 16.89
C HIS A 50 10.86 0.92 18.27
N ASP A 51 11.81 1.82 18.51
CA ASP A 51 12.38 1.99 19.82
C ASP A 51 11.35 2.55 20.80
N ASN A 52 11.28 1.96 21.98
CA ASN A 52 10.27 2.25 23.01
C ASN A 52 10.46 3.62 23.68
N GLU A 53 11.29 4.51 23.13
CA GLU A 53 11.61 5.81 23.72
C GLU A 53 10.57 6.89 23.39
N ILE A 54 9.83 6.74 22.28
CA ILE A 54 8.76 7.67 21.89
C ILE A 54 7.41 7.02 22.15
N ASP A 55 6.75 7.46 23.21
CA ASP A 55 5.34 7.16 23.44
C ASP A 55 4.49 7.62 22.25
N ASP A 56 3.70 6.70 21.70
CA ASP A 56 2.81 6.91 20.55
C ASP A 56 3.46 7.37 19.23
N TYR A 57 4.69 6.92 18.93
CA TYR A 57 5.38 7.19 17.65
C TYR A 57 4.49 6.94 16.42
N ALA A 58 3.75 5.83 16.41
CA ALA A 58 2.89 5.49 15.28
C ALA A 58 1.83 6.57 15.00
N ARG A 59 1.18 7.13 16.03
CA ARG A 59 0.20 8.21 15.82
C ARG A 59 0.87 9.48 15.34
N LEU A 60 2.04 9.83 15.88
CA LEU A 60 2.82 10.98 15.43
C LEU A 60 3.19 10.87 13.95
N TRP A 61 3.70 9.71 13.53
CA TRP A 61 4.06 9.43 12.14
C TRP A 61 2.86 9.55 11.19
N ILE A 62 1.72 8.96 11.57
CA ILE A 62 0.49 9.00 10.77
C ILE A 62 -0.08 10.43 10.68
N GLN A 63 -0.04 11.19 11.77
CA GLN A 63 -0.47 12.58 11.78
C GLN A 63 0.44 13.48 10.94
N HIS A 64 1.76 13.27 11.00
CA HIS A 64 2.72 14.03 10.20
C HIS A 64 2.44 13.90 8.69
N ASN A 65 2.03 12.70 8.28
CA ASN A 65 1.75 12.37 6.88
C ASN A 65 0.28 12.57 6.48
N SER A 66 -0.57 13.12 7.35
CA SER A 66 -2.03 13.26 7.13
C SER A 66 -2.44 14.04 5.88
N ASN A 67 -1.57 14.92 5.35
CA ASN A 67 -1.81 15.63 4.09
C ASN A 67 -1.69 14.74 2.84
N SER A 68 -1.02 13.59 2.98
CA SER A 68 -0.91 12.58 1.94
C SER A 68 -2.06 11.57 2.07
N PRO A 69 -2.62 11.09 0.96
CA PRO A 69 -3.75 10.17 1.02
C PRO A 69 -3.32 8.80 1.55
N TYR A 70 -4.01 8.38 2.60
CA TYR A 70 -4.03 7.00 3.06
C TYR A 70 -5.17 6.25 2.38
N PHE A 71 -4.88 5.05 1.89
CA PHE A 71 -5.90 4.08 1.50
C PHE A 71 -5.88 2.91 2.45
N VAL A 72 -7.06 2.46 2.88
CA VAL A 72 -7.27 1.29 3.71
C VAL A 72 -7.93 0.18 2.91
N ILE A 73 -7.64 -1.07 3.28
CA ILE A 73 -8.39 -2.23 2.85
C ILE A 73 -9.23 -2.76 4.02
N THR A 74 -10.53 -2.90 3.81
CA THR A 74 -11.47 -3.44 4.79
C THR A 74 -11.81 -4.90 4.49
N TYR A 75 -12.12 -5.63 5.55
CA TYR A 75 -12.61 -7.00 5.53
C TYR A 75 -13.94 -7.06 6.29
N ASN A 76 -14.97 -7.64 5.66
CA ASN A 76 -16.32 -7.71 6.23
C ASN A 76 -16.87 -6.31 6.58
N GLU A 77 -16.81 -5.41 5.59
CA GLU A 77 -17.38 -4.05 5.55
C GLU A 77 -16.77 -2.99 6.50
N SER A 78 -16.29 -3.35 7.69
CA SER A 78 -15.83 -2.36 8.68
C SER A 78 -14.41 -2.60 9.21
N ASN A 79 -13.87 -3.80 9.12
CA ASN A 79 -12.58 -4.08 9.75
C ASN A 79 -11.44 -3.67 8.83
N VAL A 80 -10.75 -2.58 9.14
CA VAL A 80 -9.50 -2.21 8.45
C VAL A 80 -8.43 -3.26 8.77
N VAL A 81 -7.96 -3.96 7.74
CA VAL A 81 -6.94 -5.03 7.86
C VAL A 81 -5.63 -4.66 7.19
N GLY A 82 -5.54 -3.47 6.59
CA GLY A 82 -4.30 -2.98 6.03
C GLY A 82 -4.43 -1.54 5.52
N TYR A 83 -3.29 -0.90 5.30
CA TYR A 83 -3.23 0.45 4.75
C TYR A 83 -2.01 0.65 3.86
N ILE A 84 -2.11 1.64 2.98
CA ILE A 84 -1.02 2.11 2.13
C ILE A 84 -1.02 3.64 2.10
N LEU A 85 0.17 4.22 2.23
CA LEU A 85 0.45 5.64 2.11
C LEU A 85 1.12 5.90 0.77
N SER A 86 0.59 6.85 -0.01
CA SER A 86 1.16 7.24 -1.30
C SER A 86 1.43 8.74 -1.35
N VAL A 87 2.62 9.12 -1.81
CA VAL A 87 3.10 10.51 -1.81
C VAL A 87 3.48 10.94 -3.22
N VAL A 88 3.10 12.15 -3.63
CA VAL A 88 3.55 12.73 -4.91
C VAL A 88 4.92 13.37 -4.73
N LYS A 89 5.85 13.07 -5.65
CA LYS A 89 7.21 13.61 -5.64
C LYS A 89 7.48 14.42 -6.90
N GLY A 90 8.37 15.42 -6.78
CA GLY A 90 8.80 16.26 -7.89
C GLY A 90 7.71 17.19 -8.47
N GLY A 91 6.66 17.48 -7.68
CA GLY A 91 5.57 18.38 -8.05
C GLY A 91 4.55 17.81 -9.05
N TYR A 92 3.55 18.62 -9.39
CA TYR A 92 2.48 18.23 -10.31
C TYR A 92 2.84 18.55 -11.75
N LYS A 93 3.03 17.49 -12.54
CA LYS A 93 3.24 17.53 -14.00
C LYS A 93 2.32 16.51 -14.64
N ARG A 94 2.25 16.48 -15.98
CA ARG A 94 1.35 15.56 -16.71
C ARG A 94 1.50 14.09 -16.30
N CYS A 95 2.73 13.71 -15.97
CA CYS A 95 3.12 12.38 -15.55
C CYS A 95 3.84 12.48 -14.21
N ILE A 96 3.20 12.06 -13.12
CA ILE A 96 3.75 12.23 -11.77
C ILE A 96 4.67 11.08 -11.36
N THR A 97 5.53 11.37 -10.38
CA THR A 97 6.28 10.36 -9.63
C THR A 97 5.54 10.10 -8.32
N CYS A 98 5.20 8.83 -8.09
CA CYS A 98 4.56 8.35 -6.87
C CYS A 98 5.60 7.62 -6.01
N GLU A 99 5.65 7.94 -4.72
CA GLU A 99 6.32 7.13 -3.71
C GLU A 99 5.28 6.28 -3.00
N LEU A 100 5.49 4.96 -2.94
CA LEU A 100 4.76 4.11 -2.02
C LEU A 100 5.50 4.10 -0.68
N GLU A 101 5.22 5.12 0.11
CA GLU A 101 5.95 5.43 1.34
C GLU A 101 5.81 4.31 2.38
N GLN A 102 4.61 3.77 2.54
CA GLN A 102 4.37 2.73 3.53
C GLN A 102 3.22 1.81 3.12
N LEU A 103 3.41 0.52 3.33
CA LEU A 103 2.40 -0.52 3.12
C LEU A 103 2.43 -1.47 4.32
N ALA A 104 1.27 -1.72 4.92
CA ALA A 104 1.14 -2.69 5.99
C ALA A 104 -0.19 -3.43 5.90
N ILE A 105 -0.13 -4.73 6.12
CA ILE A 105 -1.28 -5.60 6.31
C ILE A 105 -1.16 -6.18 7.72
N ASP A 106 -2.27 -6.26 8.45
CA ASP A 106 -2.35 -6.94 9.74
C ASP A 106 -1.87 -8.39 9.59
N THR A 107 -1.04 -8.88 10.52
CA THR A 107 -0.35 -10.17 10.41
C THR A 107 -1.31 -11.35 10.27
N ASN A 108 -2.54 -11.22 10.77
CA ASN A 108 -3.58 -12.24 10.64
C ASN A 108 -4.09 -12.41 9.20
N TYR A 109 -3.77 -11.47 8.30
CA TYR A 109 -4.23 -11.42 6.92
C TYR A 109 -3.07 -11.46 5.90
N HIS A 110 -1.89 -11.93 6.33
CA HIS A 110 -0.72 -12.07 5.46
C HIS A 110 -0.83 -13.27 4.52
N ARG A 111 -0.21 -13.16 3.33
CA ARG A 111 -0.19 -14.20 2.28
C ARG A 111 -1.57 -14.54 1.68
N GLU A 112 -2.53 -13.69 1.97
CA GLU A 112 -3.93 -13.83 1.55
C GLU A 112 -4.29 -13.00 0.31
N GLY A 113 -3.37 -12.17 -0.18
CA GLY A 113 -3.58 -11.32 -1.36
C GLY A 113 -4.06 -9.90 -1.06
N PHE A 114 -4.35 -9.56 0.21
CA PHE A 114 -4.76 -8.20 0.61
C PHE A 114 -3.75 -7.13 0.20
N ALA A 115 -2.45 -7.35 0.39
CA ALA A 115 -1.41 -6.42 -0.04
C ALA A 115 -1.46 -6.15 -1.55
N SER A 116 -1.66 -7.20 -2.34
CA SER A 116 -1.75 -7.09 -3.80
C SER A 116 -2.95 -6.27 -4.24
N SER A 117 -4.12 -6.58 -3.67
CA SER A 117 -5.36 -5.84 -3.95
C SER A 117 -5.25 -4.38 -3.52
N LEU A 118 -4.65 -4.14 -2.35
CA LEU A 118 -4.44 -2.81 -1.82
C LEU A 118 -3.56 -1.96 -2.75
N ILE A 119 -2.40 -2.47 -3.18
CA ILE A 119 -1.51 -1.76 -4.13
C ILE A 119 -2.24 -1.43 -5.43
N LYS A 120 -2.88 -2.44 -6.05
CA LYS A 120 -3.53 -2.26 -7.36
C LYS A 120 -4.65 -1.23 -7.31
N ILE A 121 -5.57 -1.39 -6.35
CA ILE A 121 -6.76 -0.55 -6.27
C ILE A 121 -6.41 0.84 -5.73
N SER A 122 -5.46 0.95 -4.79
CA SER A 122 -5.04 2.25 -4.27
C SER A 122 -4.39 3.11 -5.35
N LEU A 123 -3.56 2.55 -6.24
CA LEU A 123 -2.95 3.32 -7.33
C LEU A 123 -3.98 3.86 -8.33
N ILE A 124 -5.00 3.06 -8.68
CA ILE A 124 -6.13 3.52 -9.50
C ILE A 124 -6.84 4.69 -8.81
N LYS A 125 -7.19 4.52 -7.53
CA LYS A 125 -7.93 5.52 -6.76
C LYS A 125 -7.09 6.78 -6.50
N PHE A 126 -5.80 6.63 -6.28
CA PHE A 126 -4.85 7.71 -6.09
C PHE A 126 -4.71 8.55 -7.36
N GLN A 127 -4.55 7.91 -8.53
CA GLN A 127 -4.55 8.63 -9.80
C GLN A 127 -5.86 9.41 -10.00
N HIS A 128 -7.01 8.78 -9.75
CA HIS A 128 -8.31 9.46 -9.88
C HIS A 128 -8.48 10.62 -8.88
N LEU A 129 -8.02 10.44 -7.65
CA LEU A 129 -8.03 11.47 -6.61
C LEU A 129 -7.22 12.69 -7.05
N LEU A 130 -6.02 12.48 -7.61
CA LEU A 130 -5.17 13.57 -8.11
C LEU A 130 -5.78 14.25 -9.34
N GLN A 131 -6.31 13.49 -10.30
CA GLN A 131 -7.04 14.03 -11.44
C GLN A 131 -8.18 14.96 -11.00
N LYS A 132 -8.93 14.54 -9.96
CA LYS A 132 -10.01 15.35 -9.38
C LYS A 132 -9.48 16.60 -8.67
N ARG A 133 -8.49 16.46 -7.79
CA ARG A 133 -7.93 17.57 -7.00
C ARG A 133 -7.30 18.65 -7.90
N LEU A 134 -6.66 18.24 -9.00
CA LEU A 134 -5.96 19.14 -9.93
C LEU A 134 -6.80 19.55 -11.14
N GLN A 135 -8.04 19.04 -11.25
CA GLN A 135 -8.91 19.25 -12.41
C GLN A 135 -8.24 18.87 -13.74
N TYR A 136 -7.43 17.81 -13.73
CA TYR A 136 -6.63 17.38 -14.87
C TYR A 136 -6.86 15.90 -15.16
N SER A 137 -7.89 15.59 -15.96
CA SER A 137 -8.36 14.22 -16.22
C SER A 137 -7.35 13.32 -16.93
N THR A 138 -6.35 13.90 -17.61
CA THR A 138 -5.31 13.17 -18.33
C THR A 138 -4.05 12.95 -17.48
N LEU A 139 -4.05 13.31 -16.19
CA LEU A 139 -2.92 13.02 -15.29
C LEU A 139 -2.69 11.51 -15.20
N LYS A 140 -1.43 11.10 -15.30
CA LYS A 140 -1.00 9.70 -15.16
C LYS A 140 0.09 9.56 -14.10
N ILE A 141 0.13 8.40 -13.44
CA ILE A 141 1.27 7.96 -12.63
C ILE A 141 2.23 7.21 -13.56
N GLY A 142 3.34 7.84 -13.96
CA GLY A 142 4.29 7.18 -14.85
C GLY A 142 5.54 6.64 -14.16
N ILE A 143 5.86 7.11 -12.96
CA ILE A 143 6.96 6.56 -12.17
C ILE A 143 6.44 6.18 -10.79
N VAL A 144 6.80 4.99 -10.32
CA VAL A 144 6.71 4.63 -8.90
C VAL A 144 8.09 4.28 -8.37
N TYR A 145 8.38 4.72 -7.15
CA TYR A 145 9.47 4.17 -6.38
C TYR A 145 9.04 3.88 -4.94
N LEU A 146 9.84 3.08 -4.28
CA LEU A 146 9.70 2.75 -2.86
C LEU A 146 11.05 2.31 -2.32
N THR A 147 11.17 2.34 -1.01
CA THR A 147 12.27 1.71 -0.29
C THR A 147 11.77 0.50 0.49
N THR A 148 12.66 -0.44 0.73
CA THR A 148 12.41 -1.58 1.60
C THR A 148 13.73 -2.13 2.12
N GLY A 149 13.72 -2.70 3.32
CA GLY A 149 14.89 -3.40 3.87
C GLY A 149 15.45 -4.45 2.90
N CYS A 150 16.78 -4.54 2.82
CA CYS A 150 17.50 -5.42 1.90
C CYS A 150 17.24 -6.92 2.20
N THR A 151 16.85 -7.24 3.42
CA THR A 151 16.48 -8.58 3.90
C THR A 151 14.98 -8.87 3.78
N ASN A 152 14.14 -7.89 3.45
CA ASN A 152 12.70 -8.07 3.28
C ASN A 152 12.36 -8.64 1.89
N TYR A 153 12.85 -9.85 1.61
CA TYR A 153 12.66 -10.52 0.32
C TYR A 153 11.19 -10.69 -0.06
N SER A 154 10.30 -10.85 0.94
CA SER A 154 8.87 -11.01 0.70
C SER A 154 8.23 -9.76 0.11
N ALA A 155 8.57 -8.57 0.63
CA ALA A 155 8.11 -7.30 0.10
C ALA A 155 8.74 -7.02 -1.28
N GLN A 156 10.04 -7.27 -1.44
CA GLN A 156 10.72 -7.11 -2.72
C GLN A 156 10.07 -7.94 -3.84
N LEU A 157 9.76 -9.22 -3.56
CA LEU A 157 9.06 -10.09 -4.51
C LEU A 157 7.64 -9.61 -4.81
N LEU A 158 6.90 -9.14 -3.80
CA LEU A 158 5.56 -8.57 -3.97
C LEU A 158 5.60 -7.37 -4.92
N TYR A 159 6.47 -6.40 -4.66
CA TYR A 159 6.59 -5.19 -5.47
C TYR A 159 7.08 -5.51 -6.88
N THR A 160 8.08 -6.37 -7.03
CA THR A 160 8.57 -6.79 -8.35
C THR A 160 7.46 -7.45 -9.17
N LYS A 161 6.64 -8.30 -8.55
CA LYS A 161 5.56 -9.01 -9.23
C LYS A 161 4.42 -8.08 -9.67
N ILE A 162 4.07 -7.10 -8.84
CA ILE A 162 2.89 -6.26 -9.08
C ILE A 162 3.25 -5.03 -9.90
N LEU A 163 4.32 -4.35 -9.52
CA LEU A 163 4.70 -3.05 -10.05
C LEU A 163 5.85 -3.13 -11.04
N GLU A 164 6.42 -4.32 -11.29
CA GLU A 164 7.57 -4.54 -12.17
C GLU A 164 8.76 -3.64 -11.84
N VAL A 165 8.88 -3.26 -10.56
CA VAL A 165 9.98 -2.44 -10.06
C VAL A 165 11.29 -3.21 -10.10
N LYS A 166 12.38 -2.50 -10.36
CA LYS A 166 13.75 -3.02 -10.33
C LYS A 166 14.54 -2.31 -9.24
N GLN A 167 15.44 -3.04 -8.59
CA GLN A 167 16.40 -2.43 -7.67
C GLN A 167 17.30 -1.45 -8.43
N LYS A 168 17.44 -0.22 -7.91
CA LYS A 168 18.26 0.83 -8.51
C LYS A 168 19.30 1.34 -7.50
N GLY A 169 20.57 1.08 -7.81
CA GLY A 169 21.75 1.93 -7.60
C GLY A 169 22.17 2.38 -6.21
N ALA A 170 21.29 2.43 -5.22
CA ALA A 170 21.60 2.94 -3.90
C ALA A 170 21.06 2.01 -2.80
N LYS A 171 21.94 1.76 -1.83
CA LYS A 171 21.53 1.33 -0.50
C LYS A 171 21.48 2.57 0.38
N ILE A 172 20.45 2.69 1.20
CA ILE A 172 20.39 3.73 2.22
C ILE A 172 20.61 3.05 3.56
N CYS A 173 21.65 3.44 4.28
CA CYS A 173 21.96 2.88 5.59
C CYS A 173 21.29 3.73 6.68
N HIS A 174 20.98 3.11 7.82
CA HIS A 174 20.48 3.79 9.03
C HIS A 174 19.12 4.47 8.89
N ILE A 175 18.22 3.97 8.02
CA ILE A 175 16.82 4.43 8.00
C ILE A 175 16.02 3.79 9.15
N TYR A 176 16.33 2.53 9.53
CA TYR A 176 15.65 1.82 10.62
C TYR A 176 16.65 1.28 11.66
N GLY A 177 16.29 1.44 12.94
CA GLY A 177 16.98 0.88 14.12
C GLY A 177 17.76 1.91 14.96
N SER A 178 17.62 1.82 16.30
CA SER A 178 18.44 2.54 17.30
C SER A 178 19.89 2.09 17.39
N ASN A 179 20.25 0.97 16.76
CA ASN A 179 21.58 0.39 16.89
C ASN A 179 22.53 0.89 15.79
N GLU A 180 23.82 0.96 16.13
CA GLU A 180 24.92 1.51 15.32
C GLU A 180 25.11 0.85 13.93
N TYR A 181 24.33 -0.19 13.61
CA TYR A 181 24.38 -0.97 12.35
C TYR A 181 23.09 -0.91 11.53
N GLY A 182 22.23 0.10 11.75
CA GLY A 182 20.88 0.24 11.19
C GLY A 182 20.65 -0.35 9.79
N GLU A 183 19.47 -0.95 9.59
CA GLU A 183 19.18 -1.79 8.44
C GLU A 183 19.39 -1.05 7.10
N GLU A 184 20.02 -1.74 6.14
CA GLU A 184 20.18 -1.22 4.78
C GLU A 184 18.85 -1.34 4.02
N GLU A 185 18.40 -0.24 3.44
CA GLU A 185 17.28 -0.22 2.50
C GLU A 185 17.77 -0.25 1.06
N ILE A 186 16.95 -0.82 0.17
CA ILE A 186 17.15 -0.74 -1.27
C ILE A 186 16.06 0.12 -1.90
N ILE A 187 16.43 0.91 -2.90
CA ILE A 187 15.46 1.64 -3.72
C ILE A 187 14.98 0.73 -4.86
N MET A 188 13.67 0.59 -4.99
CA MET A 188 13.04 -0.12 -6.11
C MET A 188 12.22 0.87 -6.94
N VAL A 189 12.41 0.86 -8.27
CA VAL A 189 11.79 1.85 -9.17
C VAL A 189 11.20 1.17 -10.39
N ASN A 190 10.03 1.64 -10.82
CA ASN A 190 9.55 1.46 -12.18
C ASN A 190 9.37 2.84 -12.82
N GLU A 191 10.13 3.09 -13.88
CA GLU A 191 10.17 4.35 -14.62
C GLU A 191 9.10 4.44 -15.73
N ASN A 192 8.31 3.39 -15.92
CA ASN A 192 7.24 3.27 -16.91
C ASN A 192 6.01 2.54 -16.33
N LEU A 193 5.40 3.13 -15.30
CA LEU A 193 4.28 2.53 -14.57
C LEU A 193 2.92 2.66 -15.29
N GLU A 194 2.77 3.60 -16.21
CA GLU A 194 1.49 3.92 -16.84
C GLU A 194 0.77 2.68 -17.44
N PRO A 195 1.43 1.81 -18.26
CA PRO A 195 0.78 0.61 -18.79
C PRO A 195 0.31 -0.37 -17.70
N ILE A 196 1.00 -0.41 -16.56
CA ILE A 196 0.65 -1.28 -15.44
C ILE A 196 -0.61 -0.77 -14.74
N VAL A 197 -0.70 0.55 -14.51
CA VAL A 197 -1.90 1.17 -13.94
C VAL A 197 -3.09 1.01 -14.89
N GLU A 198 -2.89 1.14 -16.19
CA GLU A 198 -3.93 0.92 -17.20
C GLU A 198 -4.44 -0.52 -17.16
N LYS A 199 -3.53 -1.51 -17.10
CA LYS A 199 -3.90 -2.91 -16.89
C LYS A 199 -4.70 -3.12 -15.61
N PHE A 200 -4.30 -2.48 -14.50
CA PHE A 200 -5.09 -2.57 -13.25
C PHE A 200 -6.49 -1.97 -13.43
N MET A 201 -6.62 -0.87 -14.17
CA MET A 201 -7.92 -0.26 -14.45
C MET A 201 -8.81 -1.16 -15.30
N GLU A 202 -8.24 -1.83 -16.31
CA GLU A 202 -8.96 -2.82 -17.12
C GLU A 202 -9.44 -4.01 -16.28
N GLU A 203 -8.53 -4.59 -15.48
CA GLU A 203 -8.87 -5.64 -14.50
C GLU A 203 -9.99 -5.16 -13.55
N TYR A 204 -9.90 -3.94 -13.05
CA TYR A 204 -10.89 -3.38 -12.13
C TYR A 204 -12.25 -3.12 -12.78
N ARG A 205 -12.29 -2.65 -14.04
CA ARG A 205 -13.53 -2.42 -14.79
C ARG A 205 -14.22 -3.73 -15.15
N ALA A 206 -13.47 -4.76 -15.52
CA ALA A 206 -14.00 -6.09 -15.80
C ALA A 206 -14.66 -6.75 -14.57
N LEU A 207 -14.38 -6.26 -13.37
CA LEU A 207 -14.97 -6.72 -12.10
C LEU A 207 -16.15 -5.85 -11.62
N LYS A 208 -16.55 -4.85 -12.40
CA LYS A 208 -17.65 -3.93 -12.08
C LYS A 208 -18.73 -3.89 -13.16
N LEU A 209 -18.52 -4.61 -14.26
CA LEU A 209 -19.45 -4.78 -15.38
C LEU A 209 -20.08 -6.16 -15.27
#